data_AF-A0A958FEW8-F1
#
_entry.id   AF-A0A958FEW8-F1
#
_cell.length_a   1.000
_cell.length_b   1.000
_cell.length_c   1.000
_cell.angle_alpha   90.00
_cell.angle_beta   90.00
_cell.angle_gamma   90.00
#
_symmetry.space_group_name_H-M   'P 1'
#
loop_
_entity.id
_entity.type
_entity.pdbx_description
1 polymer ?
#
loop_
_entity_poly.entity_id
_entity_poly.type
_entity_poly.pdbx_seq_one_letter_code
_entity_poly.pdbx_strand_id
1 'polypeptide(L)'
;PKDNLIPRLGILGLDINRRIEEMIPRLRKRFGVLVAAVSAEMPDASGQLFPGDVIFEVNGVEVTGLTSLRGALENLRPGDAAVLQIQRQGRLQYMTFKLDK
;
A
#
# COMPACT_ATOMS: atom_id res chain seq x y z
N PRO A 1 11.52 -10.86 6.60
CA PRO A 1 12.09 -10.89 5.24
C PRO A 1 12.21 -9.46 4.68
N LYS A 2 13.39 -9.07 4.18
CA LYS A 2 13.60 -7.72 3.58
C LYS A 2 12.71 -7.49 2.36
N ASP A 3 12.22 -8.57 1.75
CA ASP A 3 11.38 -8.59 0.55
C ASP A 3 9.95 -8.06 0.75
N ASN A 4 9.59 -7.66 1.96
CA ASN A 4 8.28 -7.08 2.27
C ASN A 4 8.35 -5.55 2.39
N LEU A 5 9.56 -4.98 2.37
CA LEU A 5 9.72 -3.53 2.39
C LEU A 5 9.32 -2.97 1.02
N ILE A 6 8.54 -1.89 1.05
CA ILE A 6 8.24 -1.03 -0.11
C ILE A 6 8.89 0.33 0.18
N PRO A 7 10.17 0.52 -0.20
CA PRO A 7 10.90 1.75 0.12
C PRO A 7 10.25 2.99 -0.44
N ARG A 8 9.61 2.92 -1.61
CA ARG A 8 8.97 4.08 -2.24
C ARG A 8 7.76 4.62 -1.47
N LEU A 9 7.14 3.79 -0.64
CA LEU A 9 5.99 4.18 0.21
C LEU A 9 6.35 4.21 1.70
N GLY A 10 7.53 3.72 2.08
CA GLY A 10 7.95 3.67 3.48
C GLY A 10 7.15 2.71 4.32
N ILE A 11 6.71 1.60 3.74
CA ILE A 11 5.90 0.62 4.43
C ILE A 11 6.56 -0.76 4.42
N LEU A 12 6.18 -1.56 5.42
CA LEU A 12 6.26 -3.00 5.36
C LEU A 12 4.91 -3.52 4.87
N GLY A 13 4.87 -4.10 3.68
CA GLY A 13 3.69 -4.67 3.06
C GLY A 13 3.62 -6.18 3.19
N LEU A 14 2.42 -6.73 3.24
CA LEU A 14 2.16 -8.18 3.20
C LEU A 14 1.14 -8.49 2.11
N ASP A 15 1.38 -9.54 1.33
CA ASP A 15 0.37 -10.06 0.40
C ASP A 15 -0.84 -10.59 1.18
N ILE A 16 -2.03 -10.28 0.67
CA ILE A 16 -3.26 -10.88 1.20
C ILE A 16 -3.24 -12.38 0.89
N ASN A 17 -3.24 -13.17 1.96
CA ASN A 17 -3.48 -14.61 1.91
C ASN A 17 -4.72 -14.93 2.75
N ARG A 18 -5.16 -16.19 2.73
CA ARG A 18 -6.36 -16.64 3.46
C ARG A 18 -6.37 -16.26 4.95
N ARG A 19 -5.22 -16.35 5.62
CA ARG A 19 -5.10 -16.00 7.04
C ARG A 19 -5.30 -14.51 7.26
N ILE A 20 -4.72 -13.67 6.42
CA ILE A 20 -4.86 -12.21 6.51
C ILE A 20 -6.29 -11.79 6.11
N GLU A 21 -6.88 -12.42 5.10
CA GLU A 21 -8.27 -12.18 4.69
C GLU A 21 -9.24 -12.35 5.87
N GLU A 22 -9.07 -13.42 6.65
CA GLU A 22 -9.91 -13.69 7.84
C GLU A 22 -9.70 -12.67 8.97
N MET A 23 -8.54 -12.01 9.02
CA MET A 23 -8.20 -11.02 10.04
C MET A 23 -8.68 -9.61 9.69
N ILE A 24 -8.92 -9.30 8.42
CA ILE A 24 -9.29 -7.95 7.97
C ILE A 24 -10.82 -7.84 7.87
N PRO A 25 -11.46 -7.01 8.71
CA PRO A 25 -12.91 -6.84 8.67
C PRO A 25 -13.37 -6.27 7.32
N ARG A 26 -14.37 -6.92 6.72
CA ARG A 26 -15.05 -6.44 5.50
C ARG A 26 -14.07 -6.18 4.35
N LEU A 27 -13.06 -7.04 4.18
CA LEU A 27 -12.13 -6.95 3.07
C LEU A 27 -12.88 -6.96 1.74
N ARG A 28 -12.65 -5.94 0.90
CA ARG A 28 -13.41 -5.71 -0.34
C ARG A 28 -12.94 -6.57 -1.50
N LYS A 29 -11.63 -6.80 -1.59
CA LYS A 29 -10.99 -7.64 -2.61
C LYS A 29 -10.06 -8.64 -1.91
N ARG A 30 -10.04 -9.90 -2.36
CA ARG A 30 -9.23 -10.98 -1.76
C ARG A 30 -7.74 -10.94 -2.14
N PHE A 31 -7.29 -9.80 -2.66
CA PHE A 31 -5.94 -9.57 -3.15
C PHE A 31 -5.52 -8.15 -2.82
N GLY A 32 -4.24 -7.83 -2.95
CA GLY A 32 -3.70 -6.52 -2.61
C GLY A 32 -2.57 -6.62 -1.60
N VAL A 33 -2.21 -5.47 -1.04
CA VAL A 33 -1.10 -5.37 -0.08
C VAL A 33 -1.58 -4.75 1.22
N LEU A 34 -1.52 -5.51 2.31
CA LEU A 34 -1.74 -5.03 3.67
C LEU A 34 -0.52 -4.23 4.13
N VAL A 35 -0.75 -3.01 4.61
CA VAL A 35 0.23 -2.23 5.36
C VAL A 35 0.36 -2.81 6.76
N ALA A 36 1.48 -3.48 7.05
CA ALA A 36 1.76 -4.06 8.35
C ALA A 36 2.47 -3.08 9.29
N ALA A 37 3.35 -2.24 8.74
CA ALA A 37 4.04 -1.19 9.48
C ALA A 37 4.39 -0.03 8.54
N VAL A 38 4.58 1.15 9.12
CA VAL A 38 5.08 2.35 8.43
C VAL A 38 6.43 2.69 9.05
N SER A 39 7.42 3.00 8.21
CA SER A 39 8.75 3.39 8.63
C SER A 39 8.75 4.79 9.23
N ALA A 40 9.30 4.92 10.44
CA ALA A 40 9.50 6.21 11.09
C ALA A 40 10.61 7.05 10.42
N GLU A 41 11.43 6.43 9.55
CA GLU A 41 12.54 7.10 8.87
C GLU A 41 12.12 7.90 7.64
N MET A 42 10.83 7.87 7.26
CA MET A 42 10.29 8.70 6.16
C MET A 42 9.23 9.68 6.66
N PRO A 43 9.62 10.90 7.05
CA PRO A 43 8.74 11.93 7.59
C PRO A 43 7.55 12.26 6.68
N ASP A 44 7.76 12.26 5.36
CA ASP A 44 6.71 12.58 4.38
C ASP A 44 5.77 11.40 4.09
N ALA A 45 6.22 10.15 4.33
CA ALA A 45 5.38 8.96 4.35
C ALA A 45 4.55 8.83 5.63
N SER A 46 4.99 9.49 6.72
CA SER A 46 4.51 9.34 8.10
C SER A 46 3.09 9.86 8.34
N GLY A 47 2.41 10.42 7.33
CA GLY A 47 1.12 11.07 7.51
C GLY A 47 -0.08 10.43 6.81
N GLN A 48 0.10 9.49 5.89
CA GLN A 48 -0.97 9.11 4.96
C GLN A 48 -1.43 7.66 5.05
N LEU A 49 -0.51 6.71 5.20
CA LEU A 49 -0.80 5.29 5.35
C LEU A 49 -0.67 4.88 6.82
N PHE A 50 -1.51 3.93 7.25
CA PHE A 50 -1.50 3.40 8.60
C PHE A 50 -1.50 1.87 8.57
N PRO A 51 -0.93 1.22 9.61
CA PRO A 51 -1.09 -0.22 9.78
C PRO A 51 -2.57 -0.63 9.74
N GLY A 52 -2.87 -1.67 8.96
CA GLY A 52 -4.24 -2.14 8.73
C GLY A 52 -4.89 -1.59 7.45
N ASP A 53 -4.25 -0.63 6.77
CA ASP A 53 -4.67 -0.24 5.43
C ASP A 53 -4.39 -1.37 4.42
N VAL A 54 -5.26 -1.52 3.42
CA VAL A 54 -5.03 -2.44 2.30
C VAL A 54 -5.01 -1.65 1.01
N ILE A 55 -3.91 -1.73 0.26
CA ILE A 55 -3.74 -1.08 -1.04
C ILE A 55 -4.25 -2.01 -2.13
N PHE A 56 -5.16 -1.51 -2.96
CA PHE A 56 -5.74 -2.25 -4.09
C PHE A 56 -5.36 -1.69 -5.45
N GLU A 57 -5.04 -0.40 -5.56
CA GLU A 57 -4.72 0.24 -6.85
C GLU A 57 -3.70 1.38 -6.66
N VAL A 58 -2.89 1.62 -7.68
CA VAL A 58 -1.96 2.75 -7.81
C VAL A 58 -2.16 3.38 -9.19
N ASN A 59 -2.57 4.65 -9.27
CA ASN A 59 -2.83 5.35 -10.52
C ASN A 59 -3.73 4.57 -11.51
N GLY A 60 -4.75 3.87 -10.98
CA GLY A 60 -5.66 3.04 -11.76
C GLY A 60 -5.10 1.68 -12.19
N VAL A 61 -3.84 1.37 -11.86
CA VAL A 61 -3.24 0.05 -12.03
C VAL A 61 -3.60 -0.81 -10.82
N GLU A 62 -4.16 -1.98 -11.07
CA GLU A 62 -4.55 -2.92 -10.03
C GLU A 62 -3.32 -3.51 -9.31
N VAL A 63 -3.39 -3.55 -7.99
CA VAL A 63 -2.40 -4.14 -7.11
C VAL A 63 -2.97 -5.43 -6.56
N THR A 64 -2.44 -6.54 -7.04
CA THR A 64 -2.79 -7.90 -6.59
C THR A 64 -1.88 -8.43 -5.48
N GLY A 65 -0.72 -7.80 -5.28
CA GLY A 65 0.28 -8.16 -4.27
C GLY A 65 1.53 -7.28 -4.36
N LEU A 66 2.57 -7.63 -3.63
CA LEU A 66 3.81 -6.88 -3.47
C LEU A 66 4.54 -6.68 -4.80
N THR A 67 4.56 -7.71 -5.66
CA THR A 67 5.20 -7.62 -6.98
C THR A 67 4.48 -6.62 -7.90
N SER A 68 3.14 -6.66 -7.96
CA SER A 68 2.37 -5.71 -8.76
C SER A 68 2.39 -4.30 -8.17
N LEU A 69 2.40 -4.17 -6.84
CA LEU A 69 2.60 -2.89 -6.17
C LEU A 69 3.94 -2.25 -6.57
N ARG A 70 5.04 -3.01 -6.51
CA ARG A 70 6.35 -2.52 -6.96
C ARG A 70 6.31 -2.09 -8.40
N GLY A 71 5.82 -2.95 -9.29
CA GLY A 71 5.72 -2.63 -10.73
C GLY A 71 4.90 -1.37 -11.00
N ALA A 72 3.78 -1.18 -10.30
CA ALA A 72 2.96 0.02 -10.45
C ALA A 72 3.70 1.29 -9.96
N LEU A 73 4.48 1.17 -8.88
CA LEU A 73 5.28 2.27 -8.36
C LEU A 73 6.47 2.59 -9.26
N GLU A 74 7.19 1.61 -9.83
CA GLU A 74 8.35 1.83 -10.71
C GLU A 74 8.08 2.80 -11.88
N ASN A 75 6.83 2.87 -12.34
CA ASN A 75 6.42 3.80 -13.41
C ASN A 75 6.36 5.28 -12.99
N LEU A 76 6.54 5.57 -11.70
CA LEU A 76 6.44 6.92 -11.15
C LEU A 76 7.82 7.50 -10.87
N ARG A 77 8.03 8.78 -11.19
CA ARG A 77 9.31 9.44 -10.90
C ARG A 77 9.34 9.91 -9.44
N PRO A 78 10.53 10.05 -8.85
CA PRO A 78 10.64 10.70 -7.55
C PRO A 78 10.01 12.11 -7.58
N GLY A 79 9.23 12.44 -6.56
CA GLY A 79 8.43 13.67 -6.51
C GLY A 79 7.06 13.62 -7.23
N ASP A 80 6.75 12.57 -8.01
CA ASP A 80 5.42 12.39 -8.57
C ASP A 80 4.39 12.05 -7.46
N ALA A 81 3.14 12.40 -7.72
CA ALA A 81 2.01 12.02 -6.88
C ALA A 81 1.41 10.68 -7.35
N ALA A 82 1.33 9.71 -6.45
CA ALA A 82 0.65 8.44 -6.63
C ALA A 82 -0.77 8.52 -6.03
N VAL A 83 -1.79 8.24 -6.83
CA VAL A 83 -3.16 8.07 -6.37
C VAL A 83 -3.35 6.61 -5.95
N LEU A 84 -3.52 6.38 -4.66
CA LEU A 84 -3.75 5.06 -4.09
C LEU A 84 -5.23 4.84 -3.84
N GLN A 85 -5.78 3.71 -4.30
CA GLN A 85 -7.03 3.19 -3.74
C GLN A 85 -6.69 2.31 -2.56
N ILE A 86 -7.16 2.69 -1.38
CA ILE A 86 -6.98 1.89 -0.18
C ILE A 86 -8.31 1.53 0.48
N GLN A 87 -8.31 0.46 1.24
CA GLN A 87 -9.32 0.19 2.25
C GLN A 87 -8.77 0.52 3.63
N ARG A 88 -9.51 1.36 4.37
CA ARG A 88 -9.28 1.67 5.78
C ARG A 88 -10.56 1.44 6.55
N GLN A 89 -10.50 0.62 7.60
CA GLN A 89 -11.66 0.33 8.46
C GLN A 89 -12.92 -0.12 7.66
N GLY A 90 -12.73 -0.93 6.61
CA GLY A 90 -13.82 -1.45 5.78
C GLY A 90 -14.37 -0.49 4.71
N ARG A 91 -13.78 0.71 4.56
CA ARG A 91 -14.18 1.73 3.59
C ARG A 91 -13.10 1.92 2.53
N LEU A 92 -13.51 1.92 1.26
CA LEU A 92 -12.63 2.30 0.17
C LEU A 92 -12.49 3.81 0.12
N GLN A 93 -11.26 4.28 -0.12
CA GLN A 93 -10.95 5.68 -0.28
C GLN A 93 -9.77 5.85 -1.24
N TYR A 94 -9.79 6.95 -1.98
CA TYR A 94 -8.66 7.38 -2.79
C TYR A 94 -7.85 8.40 -2.01
N MET A 95 -6.53 8.31 -2.08
CA MET A 95 -5.63 9.29 -1.50
C MET A 95 -4.43 9.55 -2.40
N THR A 96 -3.84 10.73 -2.26
CA THR A 96 -2.69 11.14 -3.05
C THR A 96 -1.43 11.11 -2.20
N PHE A 97 -0.59 10.12 -2.45
CA PHE A 97 0.70 9.94 -1.81
C PHE A 97 1.81 10.56 -2.64
N LYS A 98 2.63 11.44 -2.07
CA LYS A 98 3.80 11.97 -2.78
C LYS A 98 4.98 11.01 -2.57
N LEU A 99 5.59 10.60 -3.67
CA LEU A 99 6.82 9.83 -3.62
C LEU A 99 7.96 10.77 -3.24
N ASP A 100 8.75 10.35 -2.24
CA ASP A 100 9.97 11.07 -1.88
C ASP A 100 10.95 11.09 -3.07
N LYS A 101 11.89 12.04 -3.02
CA LYS A 101 12.89 12.29 -4.07
C LYS A 101 14.00 11.24 -4.12
#